data_AF-A0A2V8IV28-F1
#
_entry.id   AF-A0A2V8IV28-F1
#
_cell.length_a   1.000
_cell.length_b   1.000
_cell.length_c   1.000
_cell.angle_alpha   90.00
_cell.angle_beta   90.00
_cell.angle_gamma   90.00
#
_symmetry.space_group_name_H-M   'P 1'
#
loop_
_entity.id
_entity.type
_entity.pdbx_description
1 polymer ?
#
loop_
_entity_poly.entity_id
_entity_poly.type
_entity_poly.pdbx_seq_one_letter_code
_entity_poly.pdbx_strand_id
1 'polypeptide(L)'
;MLRSVLLLLIFGIELVAQRPGVFGTVTVPAGSRVEYKSFQSKVLGHEIGYGLYLPPSYQNFPAKKYPVLYFLHGAFENEMRWSSLGQTDTKLDQMIAQGKIGEFIVALPSAANSFYTNTRDGTEKWEDMIIAEFIPMIESANHVNGTRSTRGISGTSMGGYGALKLAMKHPDLFGSASAHSAVLLQDLSGGCRCFRPCSITFSGSIRT
;
A
#
# COMPACT_ATOMS: atom_id res chain seq x y z
N MET A 1 32.46 31.27 37.35
CA MET A 1 33.17 31.39 36.04
C MET A 1 33.75 30.02 35.75
N LEU A 2 33.55 29.31 34.65
CA LEU A 2 32.98 29.58 33.34
C LEU A 2 32.42 28.24 32.80
N ARG A 3 31.39 28.33 31.98
CA ARG A 3 30.60 27.24 31.41
C ARG A 3 31.42 26.39 30.42
N SER A 4 31.12 25.09 30.35
CA SER A 4 31.28 24.31 29.12
C SER A 4 30.16 23.27 29.08
N VAL A 5 29.09 23.64 28.39
CA VAL A 5 27.94 22.81 28.07
C VAL A 5 28.26 22.15 26.74
N LEU A 6 28.56 20.86 26.75
CA LEU A 6 28.63 20.05 25.53
C LEU A 6 27.30 19.33 25.38
N LEU A 7 26.40 19.95 24.61
CA LEU A 7 25.10 19.41 24.25
C LEU A 7 25.27 18.44 23.07
N LEU A 8 25.48 17.16 23.34
CA LEU A 8 25.38 16.10 22.34
C LEU A 8 23.90 15.77 22.14
N LEU A 9 23.30 16.35 21.09
CA LEU A 9 22.01 15.95 20.55
C LEU A 9 22.17 14.57 19.90
N ILE A 10 22.02 13.52 20.70
CA ILE A 10 21.91 12.16 20.19
C ILE A 10 20.48 12.02 19.65
N PHE A 11 20.33 12.17 18.34
CA PHE A 11 19.15 11.73 17.61
C PHE A 11 18.95 10.25 17.92
N GLY A 12 17.97 9.95 18.77
CA GLY A 12 17.48 8.61 19.01
C GLY A 12 16.79 8.09 17.76
N ILE A 13 17.57 7.66 16.77
CA ILE A 13 17.12 6.64 15.82
C ILE A 13 17.11 5.35 16.64
N GLU A 14 15.97 5.05 17.26
CA GLU A 14 15.70 3.68 17.65
C GLU A 14 15.67 2.87 16.35
N LEU A 15 16.81 2.24 16.06
CA LEU A 15 16.90 1.19 15.08
C LEU A 15 16.05 0.03 15.62
N VAL A 16 14.73 0.08 15.37
CA VAL A 16 13.88 -1.08 15.54
C VAL A 16 14.40 -2.10 14.53
N ALA A 17 15.22 -3.02 15.02
CA ALA A 17 15.63 -4.20 14.28
C ALA A 17 14.35 -4.87 13.79
N GLN A 18 14.11 -4.78 12.47
CA GLN A 18 13.01 -5.46 11.83
C GLN A 18 13.20 -6.96 12.07
N ARG A 19 12.38 -7.53 12.95
CA ARG A 19 12.34 -8.97 13.17
C ARG A 19 11.59 -9.60 12.00
N PRO A 20 12.18 -10.56 11.28
CA PRO A 20 11.44 -11.31 10.28
C PRO A 20 10.39 -12.18 11.00
N GLY A 21 9.14 -12.13 10.55
CA GLY A 21 8.13 -13.15 10.84
C GLY A 21 7.15 -12.90 11.99
N VAL A 22 6.67 -11.67 12.22
CA VAL A 22 5.50 -11.48 13.11
C VAL A 22 4.22 -11.80 12.35
N PHE A 23 3.86 -13.08 12.29
CA PHE A 23 2.50 -13.51 12.02
C PHE A 23 1.66 -13.22 13.26
N GLY A 24 0.64 -12.36 13.12
CA GLY A 24 -0.17 -11.98 14.27
C GLY A 24 -1.27 -11.00 13.93
N THR A 25 -2.26 -10.95 14.82
CA THR A 25 -3.36 -9.98 14.78
C THR A 25 -3.06 -8.88 15.78
N VAL A 26 -3.04 -7.63 15.33
CA VAL A 26 -2.99 -6.46 16.20
C VAL A 26 -4.41 -5.89 16.29
N THR A 27 -5.02 -6.00 17.48
CA THR A 27 -6.34 -5.42 17.76
C THR A 27 -6.21 -3.96 18.16
N VAL A 28 -6.99 -3.09 17.53
CA VAL A 28 -7.01 -1.66 17.80
C VAL A 28 -8.11 -1.38 18.83
N PRO A 29 -7.90 -0.51 19.83
CA PRO A 29 -8.89 -0.25 20.89
C PRO A 29 -10.28 0.18 20.41
N ALA A 30 -10.41 0.67 19.17
CA ALA A 30 -11.66 1.11 18.56
C ALA A 30 -12.37 0.04 17.69
N GLY A 31 -11.87 -1.20 17.69
CA GLY A 31 -12.55 -2.37 17.12
C GLY A 31 -12.05 -2.83 15.75
N SER A 32 -11.25 -2.03 15.05
CA SER A 32 -10.54 -2.51 13.86
C SER A 32 -9.37 -3.42 14.25
N ARG A 33 -8.83 -4.14 13.26
CA ARG A 33 -7.62 -4.95 13.46
C ARG A 33 -6.80 -5.04 12.20
N VAL A 34 -5.50 -5.25 12.40
CA VAL A 34 -4.54 -5.52 11.31
C VAL A 34 -4.03 -6.95 11.46
N GLU A 35 -4.16 -7.73 10.41
CA GLU A 35 -3.67 -9.11 10.34
C GLU A 35 -2.48 -9.19 9.38
N TYR A 36 -1.40 -9.83 9.80
CA TYR A 36 -0.24 -10.11 8.95
C TYR A 36 -0.17 -11.59 8.63
N LYS A 37 -0.19 -11.89 7.33
CA LYS A 37 -0.30 -13.23 6.77
C LYS A 37 0.66 -13.38 5.59
N SER A 38 0.71 -14.59 5.05
CA SER A 38 1.44 -14.89 3.83
C SER A 38 0.60 -15.75 2.90
N PHE A 39 1.00 -15.79 1.63
CA PHE A 39 0.49 -16.77 0.67
C PHE A 39 1.61 -17.22 -0.26
N GLN A 40 1.49 -18.44 -0.79
CA GLN A 40 2.44 -18.97 -1.77
C GLN A 40 2.11 -18.40 -3.16
N SER A 41 3.00 -17.57 -3.73
CA SER A 41 2.87 -17.08 -5.10
C SER A 41 3.34 -18.16 -6.08
N LYS A 42 2.50 -18.53 -7.06
CA LYS A 42 2.88 -19.44 -8.14
C LYS A 42 3.69 -18.69 -9.19
N VAL A 43 3.35 -17.42 -9.41
CA VAL A 43 4.04 -16.54 -10.36
C VAL A 43 5.48 -16.29 -9.96
N LEU A 44 5.76 -16.08 -8.67
CA LEU A 44 7.10 -15.80 -8.14
C LEU A 44 7.81 -17.03 -7.54
N GLY A 45 7.09 -18.13 -7.34
CA GLY A 45 7.65 -19.39 -6.84
C GLY A 45 8.03 -19.38 -5.35
N HIS A 46 7.68 -18.33 -4.61
CA HIS A 46 8.00 -18.20 -3.18
C HIS A 46 6.84 -17.57 -2.39
N GLU A 47 6.96 -17.59 -1.07
CA GLU A 47 5.97 -17.05 -0.16
C GLU A 47 6.04 -15.52 -0.10
N ILE A 48 4.88 -14.86 -0.18
CA ILE A 48 4.73 -13.40 -0.14
C ILE A 48 3.91 -13.01 1.09
N GLY A 49 4.49 -12.15 1.93
CA GLY A 49 3.82 -11.54 3.07
C GLY A 49 2.79 -10.49 2.64
N TYR A 50 1.72 -10.33 3.40
CA TYR A 50 0.77 -9.23 3.25
C TYR A 50 0.12 -8.82 4.57
N GLY A 51 -0.22 -7.54 4.66
CA GLY A 51 -0.97 -6.95 5.75
C GLY A 51 -2.42 -6.72 5.34
N LEU A 52 -3.34 -6.89 6.27
CA LEU A 52 -4.78 -6.75 6.05
C LEU A 52 -5.42 -5.96 7.20
N TYR A 53 -5.81 -4.72 6.93
CA TYR A 53 -6.66 -3.95 7.85
C TYR A 53 -8.12 -4.31 7.62
N LEU A 54 -8.80 -4.66 8.70
CA LEU A 54 -10.21 -5.03 8.72
C LEU A 54 -11.00 -4.05 9.58
N PRO A 55 -12.09 -3.46 9.05
CA PRO A 55 -12.84 -2.43 9.75
C PRO A 55 -13.61 -3.00 10.95
N PRO A 56 -14.03 -2.15 11.90
CA PRO A 56 -14.65 -2.61 13.16
C PRO A 56 -15.84 -3.54 12.99
N SER A 57 -16.68 -3.32 11.97
CA SER A 57 -17.88 -4.14 11.76
C SER A 57 -17.62 -5.48 11.07
N TYR A 58 -16.37 -5.76 10.63
CA TYR A 58 -16.03 -6.93 9.82
C TYR A 58 -16.45 -8.28 10.43
N GLN A 59 -16.26 -8.46 11.74
CA GLN A 59 -16.61 -9.72 12.43
C GLN A 59 -18.11 -9.86 12.71
N ASN A 60 -18.81 -8.74 12.88
CA ASN A 60 -20.19 -8.73 13.35
C ASN A 60 -21.20 -8.87 12.20
N PHE A 61 -20.79 -8.59 10.95
CA PHE A 61 -21.66 -8.59 9.79
C PHE A 61 -21.07 -9.45 8.66
N PRO A 62 -21.20 -10.78 8.72
CA PRO A 62 -20.58 -11.69 7.75
C PRO A 62 -21.14 -11.56 6.32
N ALA A 63 -22.37 -11.08 6.17
CA ALA A 63 -22.97 -10.83 4.86
C ALA A 63 -22.56 -9.49 4.21
N LYS A 64 -21.99 -8.56 5.00
CA LYS A 64 -21.64 -7.23 4.52
C LYS A 64 -20.38 -7.30 3.67
N LYS A 65 -20.43 -6.71 2.47
CA LYS A 65 -19.27 -6.56 1.57
C LYS A 65 -18.68 -5.16 1.67
N TYR A 66 -17.36 -5.07 1.73
CA TYR A 66 -16.62 -3.82 1.92
C TYR A 66 -15.89 -3.43 0.62
N PRO A 67 -15.78 -2.14 0.30
CA PRO A 67 -14.76 -1.65 -0.64
C PRO A 67 -13.36 -2.04 -0.17
N VAL A 68 -12.42 -2.12 -1.11
CA VAL A 68 -11.03 -2.47 -0.84
C VAL A 68 -10.06 -1.41 -1.39
N LEU A 69 -9.06 -1.08 -0.58
CA LEU A 69 -7.92 -0.27 -0.97
C LEU A 69 -6.66 -1.14 -0.99
N TYR A 70 -6.04 -1.27 -2.14
CA TYR A 70 -4.72 -1.88 -2.26
C TYR A 70 -3.65 -0.81 -2.01
N PHE A 71 -2.91 -0.92 -0.91
CA PHE A 71 -1.89 0.07 -0.52
C PHE A 71 -0.48 -0.49 -0.75
N LEU A 72 0.28 0.20 -1.59
CA LEU A 72 1.59 -0.19 -2.07
C LEU A 72 2.69 0.55 -1.28
N HIS A 73 3.62 -0.21 -0.71
CA HIS A 73 4.72 0.31 0.11
C HIS A 73 5.84 0.97 -0.74
N GLY A 74 6.68 1.76 -0.09
CA GLY A 74 7.86 2.37 -0.68
C GLY A 74 9.04 1.41 -0.83
N ALA A 75 10.12 1.87 -1.44
CA ALA A 75 11.34 1.09 -1.52
C ALA A 75 11.90 0.82 -0.11
N PHE A 76 12.47 -0.37 0.10
CA PHE A 76 13.01 -0.86 1.38
C PHE A 76 11.98 -1.02 2.50
N GLU A 77 10.69 -0.95 2.17
CA GLU A 77 9.58 -1.27 3.06
C GLU A 77 8.98 -2.64 2.70
N ASN A 78 7.97 -3.07 3.44
CA ASN A 78 7.27 -4.34 3.25
C ASN A 78 5.80 -4.22 3.72
N GLU A 79 5.11 -5.35 3.84
CA GLU A 79 3.70 -5.43 4.26
C GLU A 79 3.41 -4.79 5.62
N MET A 80 4.41 -4.72 6.52
CA MET A 80 4.29 -4.10 7.84
C MET A 80 4.18 -2.57 7.78
N ARG A 81 4.28 -1.97 6.59
CA ARG A 81 4.23 -0.52 6.42
C ARG A 81 2.98 0.10 7.02
N TRP A 82 1.84 -0.61 6.97
CA TRP A 82 0.60 -0.11 7.54
C TRP A 82 0.72 0.19 9.03
N SER A 83 1.26 -0.74 9.83
CA SER A 83 1.46 -0.52 11.27
C SER A 83 2.55 0.49 11.58
N SER A 84 3.54 0.69 10.70
CA SER A 84 4.60 1.68 10.94
C SER A 84 4.17 3.12 10.64
N LEU A 85 3.00 3.34 10.04
CA LEU A 85 2.39 4.66 9.88
C LEU A 85 1.82 5.25 11.18
N GLY A 86 1.97 4.55 12.32
CA GLY A 86 1.52 5.01 13.64
C GLY A 86 0.01 4.89 13.81
N GLN A 87 -0.63 5.94 14.32
CA GLN A 87 -2.08 5.97 14.67
C GLN A 87 -3.04 5.98 13.45
N THR A 88 -2.61 5.44 12.31
CA THR A 88 -3.41 5.46 11.06
C THR A 88 -4.71 4.69 11.26
N ASP A 89 -4.63 3.52 11.89
CA ASP A 89 -5.76 2.69 12.29
C ASP A 89 -6.75 3.43 13.21
N THR A 90 -6.25 4.07 14.25
CA THR A 90 -7.04 4.82 15.22
C THR A 90 -7.71 6.02 14.56
N LYS A 91 -7.00 6.67 13.64
CA LYS A 91 -7.54 7.81 12.90
C LYS A 91 -8.64 7.41 11.93
N LEU A 92 -8.47 6.28 11.23
CA LEU A 92 -9.51 5.72 10.38
C LEU A 92 -10.74 5.34 11.21
N ASP A 93 -10.56 4.66 12.34
CA ASP A 93 -11.66 4.29 13.23
C ASP A 93 -12.43 5.52 13.74
N GLN A 94 -11.73 6.59 14.10
CA GLN A 94 -12.36 7.86 14.48
C GLN A 94 -13.16 8.48 13.31
N MET A 95 -12.63 8.46 12.10
CA MET A 95 -13.32 9.01 10.93
C MET A 95 -14.54 8.18 10.54
N ILE A 96 -14.46 6.85 10.68
CA ILE A 96 -15.57 5.92 10.50
C ILE A 96 -16.66 6.17 11.55
N ALA A 97 -16.28 6.24 12.84
CA ALA A 97 -17.22 6.51 13.93
C ALA A 97 -17.91 7.88 13.80
N GLN A 98 -17.21 8.87 13.23
CA GLN A 98 -17.76 10.19 12.93
C GLN A 98 -18.60 10.23 11.63
N GLY A 99 -18.71 9.13 10.88
CA GLY A 99 -19.43 9.05 9.62
C GLY A 99 -18.79 9.86 8.48
N LYS A 100 -17.52 10.27 8.62
CA LYS A 100 -16.80 11.04 7.58
C LYS A 100 -16.35 10.19 6.41
N ILE A 101 -16.10 8.91 6.67
CA ILE A 101 -15.73 7.90 5.66
C ILE A 101 -16.52 6.62 5.96
N GLY A 102 -16.81 5.85 4.90
CA GLY A 102 -17.34 4.49 5.05
C GLY A 102 -16.25 3.51 5.50
N GLU A 103 -16.67 2.33 5.95
CA GLU A 103 -15.75 1.22 6.23
C GLU A 103 -15.23 0.58 4.94
N PHE A 104 -13.93 0.29 4.92
CA PHE A 104 -13.26 -0.40 3.83
C PHE A 104 -12.15 -1.28 4.37
N ILE A 105 -11.70 -2.23 3.55
CA ILE A 105 -10.56 -3.11 3.82
C ILE A 105 -9.31 -2.48 3.20
N VAL A 106 -8.16 -2.61 3.85
CA VAL A 106 -6.87 -2.28 3.23
C VAL A 106 -6.01 -3.52 3.12
N ALA A 107 -5.54 -3.81 1.92
CA ALA A 107 -4.65 -4.93 1.62
C ALA A 107 -3.29 -4.41 1.18
N LEU A 108 -2.22 -4.89 1.83
CA LEU A 108 -0.84 -4.44 1.64
C LEU A 108 0.07 -5.61 1.28
N PRO A 109 0.36 -5.85 0.00
CA PRO A 109 1.29 -6.91 -0.39
C PRO A 109 2.74 -6.46 -0.18
N SER A 110 3.59 -7.38 0.27
CA SER A 110 5.04 -7.26 0.11
C SER A 110 5.41 -7.37 -1.36
N ALA A 111 6.31 -6.52 -1.82
CA ALA A 111 6.69 -6.45 -3.24
C ALA A 111 8.19 -6.20 -3.46
N ALA A 112 9.03 -6.42 -2.45
CA ALA A 112 10.46 -6.10 -2.48
C ALA A 112 10.72 -4.69 -3.05
N ASN A 113 11.83 -4.47 -3.77
CA ASN A 113 12.10 -3.23 -4.50
C ASN A 113 11.68 -3.32 -5.98
N SER A 114 10.59 -4.02 -6.28
CA SER A 114 10.23 -4.43 -7.65
C SER A 114 9.68 -3.31 -8.54
N PHE A 115 9.34 -2.15 -7.98
CA PHE A 115 8.54 -1.13 -8.66
C PHE A 115 7.24 -1.70 -9.26
N TYR A 116 6.70 -2.78 -8.68
CA TYR A 116 5.47 -3.43 -9.12
C TYR A 116 5.52 -3.76 -10.62
N THR A 117 6.67 -4.26 -11.06
CA THR A 117 7.02 -4.44 -12.47
C THR A 117 7.59 -5.84 -12.71
N ASN A 118 7.21 -6.44 -13.83
CA ASN A 118 7.85 -7.65 -14.31
C ASN A 118 9.24 -7.30 -14.86
N THR A 119 10.26 -8.03 -14.44
CA THR A 119 11.61 -7.87 -14.97
C THR A 119 11.64 -8.21 -16.46
N ARG A 120 12.54 -7.56 -17.20
CA ARG A 120 12.64 -7.73 -18.66
C ARG A 120 13.00 -9.15 -19.08
N ASP A 121 13.80 -9.84 -18.27
CA ASP A 121 14.19 -11.23 -18.45
C ASP A 121 13.09 -12.22 -17.99
N GLY A 122 12.00 -11.72 -17.38
CA GLY A 122 10.86 -12.50 -16.94
C GLY A 122 11.11 -13.36 -15.71
N THR A 123 12.24 -13.17 -15.02
CA THR A 123 12.61 -13.93 -13.82
C THR A 123 11.74 -13.57 -12.61
N GLU A 124 11.38 -12.29 -12.47
CA GLU A 124 10.45 -11.83 -11.44
C GLU A 124 9.26 -11.12 -12.07
N LYS A 125 8.06 -11.56 -11.72
CA LYS A 125 6.80 -11.07 -12.31
C LYS A 125 5.90 -10.43 -11.28
N TRP A 126 6.38 -9.35 -10.67
CA TRP A 126 5.70 -8.67 -9.57
C TRP A 126 4.39 -8.00 -9.97
N GLU A 127 4.26 -7.52 -11.21
CA GLU A 127 2.99 -6.99 -11.70
C GLU A 127 1.95 -8.12 -11.81
N ASP A 128 2.35 -9.24 -12.39
CA ASP A 128 1.45 -10.39 -12.58
C ASP A 128 1.05 -10.98 -11.22
N MET A 129 1.97 -11.05 -10.25
CA MET A 129 1.64 -11.49 -8.89
C MET A 129 0.54 -10.61 -8.27
N ILE A 130 0.65 -9.28 -8.40
CA ILE A 130 -0.36 -8.37 -7.84
C ILE A 130 -1.72 -8.54 -8.53
N ILE A 131 -1.72 -8.51 -9.87
CA ILE A 131 -2.95 -8.45 -10.66
C ILE A 131 -3.63 -9.82 -10.75
N ALA A 132 -2.88 -10.88 -11.01
CA ALA A 132 -3.41 -12.21 -11.30
C ALA A 132 -3.50 -13.12 -10.07
N GLU A 133 -2.76 -12.85 -8.99
CA GLU A 133 -2.80 -13.68 -7.79
C GLU A 133 -3.34 -12.93 -6.57
N PHE A 134 -2.71 -11.81 -6.20
CA PHE A 134 -2.98 -11.14 -4.93
C PHE A 134 -4.40 -10.56 -4.87
N ILE A 135 -4.82 -9.81 -5.89
CA ILE A 135 -6.17 -9.21 -5.93
C ILE A 135 -7.25 -10.30 -5.87
N PRO A 136 -7.25 -11.34 -6.74
CA PRO A 136 -8.24 -12.41 -6.66
C PRO A 136 -8.21 -13.18 -5.33
N MET A 137 -7.03 -13.39 -4.74
CA MET A 137 -6.89 -14.07 -3.46
C MET A 137 -7.53 -13.27 -2.32
N ILE A 138 -7.25 -11.97 -2.24
CA ILE A 138 -7.85 -11.09 -1.22
C ILE A 138 -9.36 -11.05 -1.35
N GLU A 139 -9.89 -10.98 -2.57
CA GLU A 139 -11.33 -10.81 -2.80
C GLU A 139 -12.13 -12.10 -2.60
N SER A 140 -11.52 -13.25 -2.87
CA SER A 140 -12.16 -14.55 -2.62
C SER A 140 -12.12 -14.95 -1.14
N ALA A 141 -11.04 -14.62 -0.43
CA ALA A 141 -10.87 -15.00 0.97
C ALA A 141 -11.55 -14.05 1.97
N ASN A 142 -11.95 -12.84 1.54
CA ASN A 142 -12.47 -11.80 2.42
C ASN A 142 -13.82 -11.26 1.94
N HIS A 143 -14.53 -10.54 2.81
CA HIS A 143 -15.82 -9.95 2.47
C HIS A 143 -15.70 -8.69 1.59
N VAL A 144 -15.04 -8.79 0.44
CA VAL A 144 -14.78 -7.67 -0.46
C VAL A 144 -15.87 -7.55 -1.52
N ASN A 145 -16.26 -6.32 -1.83
CA ASN A 145 -16.95 -5.98 -3.07
C ASN A 145 -15.89 -5.70 -4.16
N GLY A 146 -15.60 -6.70 -5.00
CA GLY A 146 -14.54 -6.67 -6.00
C GLY A 146 -14.88 -5.96 -7.31
N THR A 147 -15.79 -4.97 -7.30
CA THR A 147 -16.06 -4.18 -8.53
C THR A 147 -15.06 -3.06 -8.72
N ARG A 148 -14.87 -2.62 -9.96
CA ARG A 148 -14.04 -1.45 -10.29
C ARG A 148 -14.35 -0.25 -9.40
N SER A 149 -15.64 0.11 -9.27
CA SER A 149 -16.10 1.25 -8.47
C SER A 149 -15.80 1.15 -6.96
N THR A 150 -15.53 -0.05 -6.46
CA THR A 150 -15.24 -0.31 -5.04
C THR A 150 -13.80 -0.77 -4.80
N ARG A 151 -12.96 -0.73 -5.84
CA ARG A 151 -11.54 -1.03 -5.77
C ARG A 151 -10.71 0.22 -5.99
N GLY A 152 -9.99 0.62 -4.94
CA GLY A 152 -9.00 1.69 -5.00
C GLY A 152 -7.57 1.15 -4.94
N ILE A 153 -6.63 1.93 -5.46
CA ILE A 153 -5.19 1.66 -5.31
C ILE A 153 -4.46 2.92 -4.83
N SER A 154 -3.56 2.77 -3.88
CA SER A 154 -2.74 3.86 -3.35
C SER A 154 -1.31 3.39 -3.09
N GLY A 155 -0.38 4.32 -2.95
CA GLY A 155 0.96 3.97 -2.48
C GLY A 155 1.88 5.17 -2.26
N THR A 156 3.04 4.88 -1.65
CA THR A 156 4.05 5.90 -1.29
C THR A 156 5.36 5.66 -2.04
N SER A 157 5.99 6.72 -2.57
CA SER A 157 7.30 6.63 -3.25
C SER A 157 7.29 5.62 -4.41
N MET A 158 8.02 4.51 -4.29
CA MET A 158 7.95 3.36 -5.20
C MET A 158 6.53 2.81 -5.35
N GLY A 159 5.77 2.71 -4.27
CA GLY A 159 4.37 2.31 -4.29
C GLY A 159 3.46 3.36 -4.92
N GLY A 160 3.80 4.64 -4.84
CA GLY A 160 3.08 5.71 -5.54
C GLY A 160 3.23 5.57 -7.07
N TYR A 161 4.44 5.24 -7.53
CA TYR A 161 4.68 4.86 -8.92
C TYR A 161 3.87 3.62 -9.31
N GLY A 162 3.93 2.56 -8.49
CA GLY A 162 3.17 1.32 -8.71
C GLY A 162 1.66 1.57 -8.81
N ALA A 163 1.11 2.41 -7.93
CA ALA A 163 -0.32 2.70 -7.89
C ALA A 163 -0.79 3.37 -9.19
N LEU A 164 -0.07 4.40 -9.65
CA LEU A 164 -0.37 5.07 -10.91
C LEU A 164 -0.17 4.14 -12.10
N LYS A 165 0.96 3.42 -12.15
CA LYS A 165 1.29 2.49 -13.23
C LYS A 165 0.21 1.42 -13.40
N LEU A 166 -0.15 0.73 -12.31
CA LEU A 166 -1.12 -0.36 -12.34
C LEU A 166 -2.53 0.17 -12.65
N ALA A 167 -2.93 1.31 -12.08
CA ALA A 167 -4.23 1.92 -12.38
C ALA A 167 -4.37 2.31 -13.87
N MET A 168 -3.30 2.85 -14.48
CA MET A 168 -3.32 3.24 -15.89
C MET A 168 -3.23 2.04 -16.84
N LYS A 169 -2.50 0.98 -16.46
CA LYS A 169 -2.33 -0.22 -17.28
C LYS A 169 -3.51 -1.18 -17.19
N HIS A 170 -4.24 -1.18 -16.06
CA HIS A 170 -5.40 -2.01 -15.79
C HIS A 170 -6.62 -1.15 -15.39
N PRO A 171 -7.09 -0.25 -16.28
CA PRO A 171 -8.13 0.74 -15.95
C PRO A 171 -9.50 0.12 -15.67
N ASP A 172 -9.72 -1.14 -16.07
CA ASP A 172 -10.88 -1.96 -15.79
C ASP A 172 -10.93 -2.44 -14.33
N LEU A 173 -9.78 -2.54 -13.66
CA LEU A 173 -9.71 -3.03 -12.28
C LEU A 173 -9.93 -1.94 -11.23
N PHE A 174 -9.46 -0.72 -11.47
CA PHE A 174 -9.42 0.33 -10.43
C PHE A 174 -10.36 1.49 -10.74
N GLY A 175 -11.23 1.81 -9.79
CA GLY A 175 -12.16 2.96 -9.85
C GLY A 175 -11.54 4.26 -9.35
N SER A 176 -10.51 4.16 -8.51
CA SER A 176 -9.76 5.29 -7.97
C SER A 176 -8.28 4.94 -7.78
N ALA A 177 -7.44 5.95 -7.91
CA ALA A 177 -6.01 5.84 -7.66
C ALA A 177 -5.49 7.08 -6.93
N SER A 178 -4.58 6.90 -5.97
CA SER A 178 -3.85 7.99 -5.31
C SER A 178 -2.36 7.66 -5.20
N ALA A 179 -1.52 8.68 -5.20
CA ALA A 179 -0.08 8.50 -5.19
C ALA A 179 0.58 9.54 -4.29
N HIS A 180 1.38 9.07 -3.33
CA HIS A 180 2.02 9.91 -2.33
C HIS A 180 3.53 9.96 -2.60
N SER A 181 4.04 11.15 -2.90
CA SER A 181 5.47 11.38 -3.19
C SER A 181 6.03 10.40 -4.23
N ALA A 182 5.26 10.12 -5.29
CA ALA A 182 5.57 9.08 -6.26
C ALA A 182 6.87 9.36 -7.02
N VAL A 183 7.66 8.31 -7.23
CA VAL A 183 8.82 8.39 -8.12
C VAL A 183 8.32 8.38 -9.57
N LEU A 184 8.43 9.50 -10.27
CA LEU A 184 8.09 9.56 -11.70
C LEU A 184 9.31 9.18 -12.53
N LEU A 185 9.42 7.90 -12.87
CA LEU A 185 10.46 7.41 -13.79
C LEU A 185 9.96 7.54 -15.23
N GLN A 186 10.67 8.33 -16.03
CA GLN A 186 10.29 8.62 -17.40
C GLN A 186 10.66 7.48 -18.37
N ASP A 187 11.57 6.59 -17.98
CA ASP A 187 11.99 5.44 -18.79
C ASP A 187 12.77 4.42 -17.92
N LEU A 188 12.33 3.15 -17.87
CA LEU A 188 13.15 2.03 -17.37
C LEU A 188 13.63 1.12 -18.53
N SER A 189 13.34 1.49 -19.78
CA SER A 189 13.72 0.74 -20.98
C SER A 189 14.98 1.25 -21.68
N GLY A 190 15.57 2.37 -21.23
CA GLY A 190 16.79 2.93 -21.80
C GLY A 190 17.65 3.66 -20.77
N GLY A 191 18.94 3.34 -20.73
CA GLY A 191 19.92 3.89 -19.78
C GLY A 191 19.96 5.43 -19.74
N CYS A 192 20.45 5.92 -18.60
CA CYS A 192 20.66 7.32 -18.23
C CYS A 192 20.64 8.31 -19.40
N ARG A 193 19.53 9.02 -19.56
CA ARG A 193 19.53 10.33 -20.24
C ARG A 193 18.89 11.35 -19.33
N CYS A 194 19.65 12.41 -19.07
CA CYS A 194 19.35 13.50 -18.18
C CYS A 194 17.94 14.08 -18.41
N PHE A 195 17.29 14.43 -17.29
CA PHE A 195 16.05 15.19 -17.19
C PHE A 195 15.93 16.28 -18.27
N ARG A 196 14.93 16.17 -19.13
CA ARG A 196 14.32 17.35 -19.77
C ARG A 196 13.01 17.62 -19.03
N PRO A 197 12.82 18.82 -18.45
CA PRO A 197 11.56 19.15 -17.79
C PRO A 197 10.47 19.26 -18.86
N CYS A 198 9.42 18.46 -18.74
CA CYS A 198 8.19 18.64 -19.49
C CYS A 198 7.14 19.17 -18.52
N SER A 199 6.73 20.42 -18.70
CA SER A 199 5.65 21.06 -17.96
C SER A 199 4.32 20.44 -18.38
N ILE A 200 3.65 19.74 -17.46
CA ILE A 200 2.27 19.27 -17.65
C ILE A 200 1.35 20.39 -17.17
N THR A 201 0.71 21.10 -18.10
CA THR A 201 -0.37 22.04 -17.79
C THR A 201 -1.70 21.28 -17.84
N PHE A 202 -2.37 21.11 -16.70
CA PHE A 202 -3.75 20.61 -16.67
C PHE A 202 -4.69 21.77 -17.01
N SER A 203 -5.41 21.66 -18.13
CA SER A 203 -6.60 22.48 -18.39
C SER A 203 -7.82 21.60 -18.22
N GLY A 204 -8.54 21.80 -17.12
CA GLY A 204 -9.83 21.18 -16.84
C GLY A 204 -10.86 22.27 -16.59
N SER A 205 -11.82 22.42 -17.51
CA SER A 205 -12.98 23.29 -17.34
C SER A 205 -13.96 22.64 -16.36
N ILE A 206 -14.16 23.27 -15.20
CA ILE A 206 -15.26 22.96 -14.29
C ILE A 206 -16.51 23.61 -14.91
N ARG A 207 -17.47 22.79 -15.36
CA ARG A 207 -18.84 23.26 -15.57
C ARG A 207 -19.58 23.11 -14.25
N THR A 208 -19.97 24.24 -13.69
CA THR A 208 -21.02 24.37 -12.66
C THR A 208 -22.39 24.12 -13.27
#